data_AF-A0A397S2U8-F1
#
_entry.id   AF-A0A397S2U8-F1
#
_cell.length_a   1.000
_cell.length_b   1.000
_cell.length_c   1.000
_cell.angle_alpha   90.00
_cell.angle_beta   90.00
_cell.angle_gamma   90.00
#
_symmetry.space_group_name_H-M   'P 1'
#
loop_
_entity.id
_entity.type
_entity.pdbx_description
1 polymer ?
#
loop_
_entity_poly.entity_id
_entity_poly.type
_entity_poly.pdbx_seq_one_letter_code
_entity_poly.pdbx_strand_id
1 'polypeptide(L)'
;MGGVPANMLKHLREYSKISEEIRNMLHNLDNNKTQNKNKYKYPHVEIADSSDDAENESEIRRTQKSMESFVDKSLFTNETVAIYCQLLYASLSANVPFSFVNDLKVNKLFKILSPSYNLPSRKWINTDVLDKVHEEINNEIEKFVMNVKFLTLSGDG
;
A
#
# COMPACT_ATOMS: atom_id res chain seq x y z
N MET A 1 -44.53 -21.73 8.35
CA MET A 1 -43.34 -21.83 7.47
C MET A 1 -43.13 -20.47 6.81
N GLY A 2 -42.22 -19.65 7.34
CA GLY A 2 -41.89 -18.34 6.80
C GLY A 2 -40.91 -18.50 5.64
N GLY A 3 -41.42 -18.30 4.42
CA GLY A 3 -40.68 -18.57 3.19
C GLY A 3 -39.41 -17.75 3.06
N VAL A 4 -38.40 -18.42 2.52
CA VAL A 4 -37.09 -17.93 2.03
C VAL A 4 -37.10 -16.52 1.36
N PRO A 5 -38.17 -16.05 0.66
CA PRO A 5 -38.20 -14.70 0.09
C PRO A 5 -38.15 -13.55 1.10
N ALA A 6 -38.72 -13.71 2.30
CA ALA A 6 -38.80 -12.63 3.29
C ALA A 6 -37.41 -12.29 3.90
N ASN A 7 -36.56 -13.30 4.07
CA ASN A 7 -35.20 -13.11 4.59
C ASN A 7 -34.29 -12.42 3.58
N MET A 8 -34.43 -12.73 2.28
CA MET A 8 -33.68 -12.04 1.22
C MET A 8 -34.07 -10.55 1.12
N LEU A 9 -35.37 -10.24 1.19
CA LEU A 9 -35.86 -8.85 1.21
C LEU A 9 -35.36 -8.07 2.42
N LYS A 10 -35.30 -8.72 3.60
CA LYS A 10 -34.74 -8.11 4.80
C LYS A 10 -33.25 -7.81 4.62
N HIS A 11 -32.49 -8.76 4.07
CA HIS A 11 -31.06 -8.59 3.86
C HIS A 11 -30.73 -7.49 2.85
N LEU A 12 -31.49 -7.39 1.75
CA LEU A 12 -31.36 -6.31 0.78
C LEU A 12 -31.66 -4.93 1.38
N ARG A 13 -32.69 -4.85 2.25
CA ARG A 13 -33.04 -3.61 2.96
C ARG A 13 -31.94 -3.19 3.95
N GLU A 14 -31.33 -4.15 4.65
CA GLU A 14 -30.19 -3.90 5.54
C GLU A 14 -28.97 -3.43 4.74
N TYR A 15 -28.68 -4.03 3.59
CA TYR A 15 -27.60 -3.61 2.70
C TYR A 15 -27.78 -2.16 2.21
N SER A 16 -29.02 -1.78 1.87
CA SER A 16 -29.37 -0.41 1.48
C SER A 16 -29.10 0.60 2.60
N LYS A 17 -29.48 0.28 3.85
CA LYS A 17 -29.25 1.16 5.01
C LYS A 17 -27.76 1.38 5.28
N ILE A 18 -26.97 0.30 5.25
CA ILE A 18 -25.51 0.38 5.43
C ILE A 18 -24.89 1.25 4.31
N SER A 19 -25.38 1.12 3.07
CA SER A 19 -24.87 1.93 1.95
C SER A 19 -25.16 3.43 2.08
N GLU A 20 -26.28 3.81 2.72
CA GLU A 20 -26.65 5.20 2.98
C GLU A 20 -25.85 5.78 4.15
N GLU A 21 -25.64 4.99 5.19
CA GLU A 21 -24.84 5.38 6.35
C GLU A 21 -23.38 5.65 5.95
N ILE A 22 -22.79 4.79 5.12
CA ILE A 22 -21.44 5.00 4.55
C ILE A 22 -21.39 6.29 3.72
N ARG A 23 -22.41 6.57 2.90
CA ARG A 23 -22.49 7.81 2.11
C ARG A 23 -22.52 9.06 3.00
N ASN A 24 -23.30 9.03 4.06
CA ASN A 24 -23.42 10.15 5.00
C ASN A 24 -22.11 10.39 5.77
N MET A 25 -21.43 9.32 6.21
CA MET A 25 -20.12 9.44 6.85
C MET A 25 -19.06 10.07 5.93
N LEU A 26 -19.05 9.69 4.65
CA LEU A 26 -18.11 10.24 3.66
C LEU A 26 -18.37 11.73 3.41
N HIS A 27 -19.64 12.14 3.32
CA HIS A 27 -19.99 13.56 3.13
C HIS A 27 -19.58 14.43 4.33
N ASN A 28 -19.70 13.90 5.56
CA ASN A 28 -19.29 14.61 6.77
C ASN A 28 -17.76 14.73 6.90
N LEU A 29 -17.00 13.77 6.37
CA LEU A 29 -15.53 13.81 6.42
C LEU A 29 -14.94 14.89 5.51
N ASP A 30 -15.55 15.15 4.36
CA ASP A 30 -15.09 16.19 3.43
C ASP A 30 -15.35 17.61 3.95
N ASN A 31 -16.39 17.80 4.79
CA ASN A 31 -16.70 19.09 5.41
C ASN A 31 -15.72 19.49 6.53
N ASN A 32 -15.02 18.53 7.14
CA ASN A 32 -14.13 18.78 8.30
C ASN A 32 -12.67 19.11 7.92
N LYS A 33 -12.30 19.14 6.63
CA LYS A 33 -10.91 19.36 6.18
C LYS A 33 -10.46 20.83 6.13
N THR A 34 -11.33 21.82 6.39
CA THR A 34 -11.00 23.24 6.15
C THR A 34 -10.45 24.01 7.36
N GLN A 35 -10.29 23.39 8.54
CA GLN A 35 -9.72 24.09 9.70
C GLN A 35 -8.59 23.30 10.37
N ASN A 36 -7.37 23.40 9.84
CA ASN A 36 -6.15 23.26 10.64
C ASN A 36 -4.97 23.92 9.92
N LYS A 37 -4.81 25.24 10.11
CA LYS A 37 -3.57 25.95 9.81
C LYS A 37 -2.71 25.95 11.08
N ASN A 38 -1.89 24.92 11.25
CA ASN A 38 -0.93 24.89 12.36
C ASN A 38 0.20 25.90 12.09
N LYS A 39 0.23 26.97 12.90
CA LYS A 39 1.36 27.89 13.00
C LYS A 39 2.50 27.18 13.74
N TYR A 40 3.56 26.82 13.03
CA TYR A 40 4.80 26.38 13.67
C TYR A 40 5.62 27.62 14.10
N LYS A 41 5.87 27.71 15.40
CA LYS A 41 6.67 28.72 16.09
C LYS A 41 8.11 28.17 16.15
N TYR A 42 9.07 28.82 15.48
CA TYR A 42 10.49 28.43 15.57
C TYR A 42 11.04 28.77 16.97
N PRO A 43 11.84 27.89 17.61
CA PRO A 43 12.57 28.24 18.82
C PRO A 43 13.81 29.07 18.46
N HIS A 44 13.90 30.24 19.08
CA HIS A 44 15.08 31.10 19.07
C HIS A 44 16.19 30.40 19.88
N VAL A 45 17.32 30.10 19.25
CA VAL A 45 18.53 29.65 19.97
C VAL A 45 19.40 30.89 20.18
N GLU A 46 19.52 31.32 21.43
CA GLU A 46 20.51 32.29 21.86
C GLU A 46 21.85 31.56 22.01
N ILE A 47 22.90 32.10 21.38
CA ILE A 47 24.27 31.63 21.57
C ILE A 47 24.83 32.45 22.74
N ALA A 48 25.01 31.80 23.89
CA ALA A 48 25.80 32.33 24.99
C ALA A 48 27.23 31.80 24.84
N ASP A 49 28.18 32.71 24.57
CA ASP A 49 29.60 32.48 24.81
C ASP A 49 29.82 32.35 26.32
N SER A 50 30.42 31.24 26.76
CA SER A 50 31.09 31.16 28.06
C SER A 50 32.14 30.05 28.02
N SER A 51 33.34 30.44 28.43
CA SER A 51 34.62 29.74 28.40
C SER A 51 34.78 28.63 29.46
N ASP A 52 35.67 27.70 29.11
CA ASP A 52 36.55 26.82 29.91
C ASP A 52 35.94 25.82 30.92
N ASP A 53 36.04 24.52 30.61
CA ASP A 53 36.96 23.60 31.30
C ASP A 53 36.89 22.18 30.72
N ALA A 54 38.03 21.50 30.74
CA ALA A 54 38.30 20.21 30.11
C ALA A 54 37.65 19.03 30.86
N GLU A 55 37.07 18.06 30.13
CA GLU A 55 37.22 16.63 30.40
C GLU A 55 36.69 15.77 29.23
N ASN A 56 37.27 14.58 29.11
CA ASN A 56 37.33 13.70 27.96
C ASN A 56 35.99 13.00 27.67
N GLU A 57 35.17 13.55 26.76
CA GLU A 57 34.02 12.84 26.20
C GLU A 57 34.33 12.42 24.76
N SER A 58 34.18 11.12 24.48
CA SER A 58 34.28 10.54 23.14
C SER A 58 33.54 11.42 22.13
N GLU A 59 34.30 12.01 21.21
CA GLU A 59 33.83 12.94 20.19
C GLU A 59 32.63 12.32 19.44
N ILE A 60 31.41 12.62 19.88
CA ILE A 60 30.19 12.27 19.17
C ILE A 60 30.20 13.16 17.94
N ARG A 61 30.83 12.67 16.88
CA ARG A 61 30.77 13.27 15.55
C ARG A 61 29.33 13.19 15.09
N ARG A 62 28.52 14.17 15.51
CA ARG A 62 27.20 14.45 14.93
C ARG A 62 27.44 14.90 13.50
N THR A 63 27.53 13.93 12.59
CA THR A 63 27.51 14.22 11.18
C THR A 63 26.14 14.83 10.87
N GLN A 64 26.15 16.07 10.40
CA GLN A 64 24.94 16.73 9.92
C GLN A 64 24.39 15.90 8.76
N LYS A 65 23.23 15.28 8.96
CA LYS A 65 22.50 14.62 7.87
C LYS A 65 21.96 15.70 6.94
N SER A 66 22.17 15.55 5.63
CA SER A 66 21.56 16.43 4.63
C SER A 66 20.04 16.44 4.80
N MET A 67 19.42 17.60 4.61
CA MET A 67 17.95 17.73 4.60
C MET A 67 17.29 16.80 3.58
N GLU A 68 17.98 16.48 2.47
CA GLU A 68 17.52 15.51 1.47
C GLU A 68 17.27 14.11 2.03
N SER A 69 17.92 13.73 3.14
CA SER A 69 17.69 12.44 3.78
C SER A 69 16.34 12.33 4.49
N PHE A 70 15.68 13.47 4.74
CA PHE A 70 14.35 13.55 5.35
C PHE A 70 13.24 13.78 4.31
N VAL A 71 13.61 13.96 3.04
CA VAL A 71 12.63 14.01 1.96
C VAL A 71 12.26 12.57 1.61
N ASP A 72 10.96 12.30 1.48
CA ASP A 72 10.46 11.01 1.02
C ASP A 72 11.14 10.65 -0.29
N LYS A 73 12.06 9.68 -0.24
CA LYS A 73 12.75 9.20 -1.43
C LYS A 73 11.70 8.59 -2.36
N SER A 74 11.68 9.07 -3.60
CA SER A 74 11.02 8.36 -4.70
C SER A 74 11.42 6.89 -4.64
N LEU A 75 10.45 5.98 -4.59
CA LEU A 75 10.73 4.55 -4.55
C LEU A 75 11.69 4.17 -5.67
N PHE A 76 12.72 3.38 -5.34
CA PHE A 76 13.63 2.89 -6.36
C PHE A 76 12.89 1.90 -7.26
N THR A 77 13.24 1.87 -8.55
CA THR A 77 12.52 1.10 -9.58
C THR A 77 12.41 -0.38 -9.23
N ASN A 78 13.44 -0.96 -8.63
CA ASN A 78 13.46 -2.35 -8.14
C ASN A 78 12.47 -2.61 -6.99
N GLU A 79 12.40 -1.72 -6.00
CA GLU A 79 11.43 -1.80 -4.89
C GLU A 79 10.00 -1.65 -5.42
N THR A 80 9.82 -0.79 -6.42
CA THR A 80 8.52 -0.55 -7.03
C THR A 80 7.99 -1.82 -7.71
N VAL A 81 8.86 -2.56 -8.41
CA VAL A 81 8.52 -3.84 -9.04
C VAL A 81 8.13 -4.89 -8.00
N ALA A 82 8.82 -4.97 -6.87
CA ALA A 82 8.47 -5.90 -5.79
C ALA A 82 7.06 -5.61 -5.22
N ILE A 83 6.72 -4.33 -5.04
CA ILE A 83 5.38 -3.91 -4.60
C ILE A 83 4.33 -4.32 -5.63
N TYR A 84 4.63 -4.15 -6.93
CA TYR A 84 3.70 -4.54 -7.99
C TYR A 84 3.48 -6.07 -8.04
N CYS A 85 4.53 -6.88 -7.87
CA CYS A 85 4.39 -8.33 -7.74
C CYS A 85 3.54 -8.70 -6.52
N GLN A 86 3.78 -8.08 -5.36
CA GLN A 86 2.99 -8.32 -4.15
C GLN A 86 1.51 -7.97 -4.36
N LEU A 87 1.23 -6.87 -5.07
CA LEU A 87 -0.12 -6.46 -5.42
C LEU A 87 -0.81 -7.47 -6.33
N LEU A 88 -0.09 -8.02 -7.31
CA LEU A 88 -0.59 -9.09 -8.17
C LEU A 88 -0.94 -10.34 -7.35
N TYR A 89 -0.04 -10.81 -6.49
CA TYR A 89 -0.30 -11.97 -5.62
C TYR A 89 -1.50 -11.75 -4.70
N ALA A 90 -1.61 -10.58 -4.07
CA ALA A 90 -2.75 -10.24 -3.22
C ALA A 90 -4.07 -10.23 -4.01
N SER A 91 -4.04 -9.72 -5.24
CA SER A 91 -5.22 -9.67 -6.12
C SER A 91 -5.68 -11.08 -6.50
N LEU A 92 -4.75 -11.94 -6.90
CA LEU A 92 -5.04 -13.34 -7.25
C LEU A 92 -5.56 -14.12 -6.04
N SER A 93 -4.91 -13.95 -4.88
CA SER A 93 -5.29 -14.63 -3.63
C SER A 93 -6.69 -14.22 -3.15
N ALA A 94 -7.03 -12.94 -3.31
CA ALA A 94 -8.35 -12.40 -2.94
C ALA A 94 -9.40 -12.55 -4.04
N ASN A 95 -9.05 -13.13 -5.19
CA ASN A 95 -9.89 -13.21 -6.39
C ASN A 95 -10.48 -11.85 -6.80
N VAL A 96 -9.66 -10.80 -6.72
CA VAL A 96 -10.05 -9.42 -7.05
C VAL A 96 -9.60 -9.10 -8.48
N PRO A 97 -10.49 -8.60 -9.34
CA PRO A 97 -10.12 -8.26 -10.72
C PRO A 97 -9.14 -7.08 -10.74
N PHE A 98 -8.13 -7.14 -11.61
CA PHE A 98 -7.10 -6.09 -11.74
C PHE A 98 -7.66 -4.70 -12.07
N SER A 99 -8.94 -4.56 -12.42
CA SER A 99 -9.58 -3.24 -12.53
C SER A 99 -9.59 -2.45 -11.22
N PHE A 100 -9.45 -3.09 -10.05
CA PHE A 100 -9.50 -2.42 -8.75
C PHE A 100 -8.40 -1.37 -8.54
N VAL A 101 -7.22 -1.54 -9.16
CA VAL A 101 -6.14 -0.53 -9.08
C VAL A 101 -6.52 0.80 -9.73
N ASN A 102 -7.51 0.80 -10.63
CA ASN A 102 -8.00 2.02 -11.27
C ASN A 102 -9.15 2.67 -10.48
N ASP A 103 -9.65 2.05 -9.40
CA ASP A 103 -10.68 2.66 -8.56
C ASP A 103 -10.10 3.89 -7.86
N LEU A 104 -10.84 5.01 -7.90
CA LEU A 104 -10.45 6.25 -7.24
C LEU A 104 -10.32 6.08 -5.72
N LYS A 105 -11.15 5.24 -5.10
CA LYS A 105 -11.09 4.96 -3.66
C LYS A 105 -9.81 4.22 -3.29
N VAL A 106 -9.41 3.25 -4.12
CA VAL A 106 -8.15 2.51 -3.95
C VAL A 106 -6.97 3.45 -4.12
N ASN A 107 -6.97 4.28 -5.17
CA ASN A 107 -5.94 5.30 -5.35
C ASN A 107 -5.85 6.29 -4.18
N LYS A 108 -6.99 6.73 -3.64
CA LYS A 108 -7.02 7.58 -2.42
C LYS A 108 -6.43 6.85 -1.22
N LEU A 109 -6.76 5.57 -1.01
CA LEU A 109 -6.22 4.77 0.08
C LEU A 109 -4.68 4.68 -0.01
N PHE A 110 -4.16 4.35 -1.18
CA PHE A 110 -2.71 4.28 -1.37
C PHE A 110 -2.02 5.64 -1.24
N LYS A 111 -2.65 6.74 -1.65
CA LYS A 111 -2.13 8.10 -1.37
C LYS A 111 -2.12 8.46 0.12
N ILE A 112 -3.06 7.92 0.90
CA ILE A 112 -3.06 8.10 2.36
C ILE A 112 -1.92 7.30 3.00
N LEU A 113 -1.70 6.06 2.53
CA LEU A 113 -0.63 5.21 3.04
C LEU A 113 0.75 5.69 2.61
N SER A 114 0.88 6.18 1.38
CA SER A 114 2.15 6.61 0.78
C SER A 114 1.87 7.72 -0.25
N PRO A 115 1.98 9.00 0.17
CA PRO A 115 1.63 10.15 -0.68
C PRO A 115 2.43 10.23 -1.97
N SER A 116 3.68 9.78 -1.93
CA SER A 116 4.63 9.82 -3.04
C SER A 116 4.47 8.64 -4.02
N TYR A 117 3.65 7.64 -3.69
CA TYR A 117 3.48 6.44 -4.50
C TYR A 117 2.32 6.58 -5.47
N ASN A 118 2.55 6.17 -6.72
CA ASN A 118 1.52 6.04 -7.73
C ASN A 118 1.30 4.57 -8.04
N LEU A 119 0.03 4.16 -8.08
CA LEU A 119 -0.34 2.80 -8.44
C LEU A 119 0.05 2.49 -9.88
N PRO A 120 0.40 1.23 -10.17
CA PRO A 120 0.65 0.82 -11.54
C PRO A 120 -0.65 0.84 -12.32
N SER A 121 -0.53 1.05 -13.63
CA SER A 121 -1.65 0.85 -14.54
C SER A 121 -2.07 -0.62 -14.56
N ARG A 122 -3.37 -0.87 -14.62
CA ARG A 122 -3.94 -2.21 -14.87
C ARG A 122 -3.25 -2.95 -16.02
N LYS A 123 -2.95 -2.24 -17.12
CA LYS A 123 -2.29 -2.84 -18.29
C LYS A 123 -0.90 -3.37 -17.92
N TRP A 124 -0.17 -2.59 -17.13
CA TRP A 124 1.18 -2.91 -16.70
C TRP A 124 1.22 -4.12 -15.77
N ILE A 125 0.23 -4.25 -14.86
CA ILE A 125 0.06 -5.46 -14.05
C ILE A 125 -0.22 -6.68 -14.92
N ASN A 126 -1.08 -6.52 -15.94
CA ASN A 126 -1.55 -7.65 -16.75
C ASN A 126 -0.53 -8.14 -17.79
N THR A 127 0.39 -7.30 -18.25
CA THR A 127 1.47 -7.71 -19.15
C THR A 127 2.74 -7.94 -18.35
N ASP A 128 3.42 -6.87 -17.96
CA ASP A 128 4.83 -6.93 -17.56
C ASP A 128 5.01 -7.68 -16.23
N VAL A 129 4.12 -7.45 -15.25
CA VAL A 129 4.20 -8.14 -13.96
C VAL A 129 3.76 -9.59 -14.08
N LEU A 130 2.69 -9.85 -14.84
CA LEU A 130 2.16 -11.19 -15.01
C LEU A 130 3.16 -12.10 -15.74
N ASP A 131 3.76 -11.61 -16.82
CA ASP A 131 4.77 -12.34 -17.58
C ASP A 131 5.98 -12.69 -16.71
N LYS A 132 6.47 -11.71 -15.92
CA LYS A 132 7.58 -11.91 -15.00
C LYS A 132 7.27 -12.93 -13.91
N VAL A 133 6.09 -12.82 -13.28
CA VAL A 133 5.67 -13.76 -12.23
C VAL A 133 5.45 -15.16 -12.81
N HIS A 134 4.91 -15.26 -14.02
CA HIS A 134 4.73 -16.54 -14.70
C HIS A 134 6.07 -17.21 -15.03
N GLU A 135 7.06 -16.45 -15.52
CA GLU A 135 8.41 -16.97 -15.75
C GLU A 135 9.08 -17.42 -14.44
N GLU A 136 8.94 -16.65 -13.36
CA GLU A 136 9.48 -16.99 -12.04
C GLU A 136 8.87 -18.30 -11.51
N ILE A 137 7.55 -18.43 -11.56
CA ILE A 137 6.83 -19.64 -11.16
C ILE A 137 7.22 -20.84 -12.03
N ASN A 138 7.32 -20.66 -13.36
CA ASN A 138 7.75 -21.75 -14.25
C ASN A 138 9.16 -22.23 -13.91
N ASN A 139 10.10 -21.32 -13.67
CA ASN A 139 11.45 -21.67 -13.24
C ASN A 139 11.46 -22.42 -11.89
N GLU A 140 10.57 -22.07 -10.97
CA GLU A 140 10.42 -22.76 -9.69
C GLU A 140 9.82 -24.17 -9.88
N ILE A 141 8.80 -24.29 -10.72
CA ILE A 141 8.19 -25.58 -11.10
C ILE A 141 9.22 -26.47 -11.79
N GLU A 142 10.01 -25.96 -12.73
CA GLU A 142 11.05 -26.74 -13.40
C GLU A 142 12.08 -27.29 -12.40
N LYS A 143 12.57 -26.44 -11.48
CA LYS A 143 13.45 -26.88 -10.40
C LYS A 143 12.79 -27.94 -9.52
N PHE A 144 11.51 -27.78 -9.21
CA PHE A 144 10.75 -28.76 -8.43
C PHE A 144 10.63 -30.08 -9.20
N VAL A 145 10.28 -30.04 -10.48
CA VAL A 145 10.14 -31.20 -11.37
C VAL A 145 11.46 -31.96 -11.51
N MET A 146 12.61 -31.27 -11.59
CA MET A 146 13.92 -31.92 -11.63
C MET A 146 14.28 -32.66 -10.34
N ASN A 147 13.71 -32.23 -9.20
CA ASN A 147 14.01 -32.79 -7.89
C ASN A 147 13.06 -33.92 -7.45
N VAL A 148 11.93 -34.12 -8.15
CA VAL A 148 10.96 -35.17 -7.77
C VAL A 148 11.28 -36.52 -8.41
N LYS A 149 11.13 -37.58 -7.63
CA LYS A 149 11.37 -38.97 -8.09
C LYS A 149 10.23 -39.51 -8.95
N PHE A 150 9.00 -39.02 -8.74
CA PHE A 150 7.80 -39.46 -9.43
C PHE A 150 6.91 -38.24 -9.70
N LEU A 151 6.40 -38.13 -10.91
CA LEU A 151 5.46 -37.08 -11.34
C LEU A 151 4.22 -37.77 -11.91
N THR A 152 3.04 -37.36 -11.47
CA THR A 152 1.76 -37.89 -11.96
C THR A 152 0.95 -36.75 -12.59
N LEU A 153 0.43 -36.99 -13.79
CA LEU A 153 -0.39 -36.06 -14.56
C LEU A 153 -1.81 -36.63 -14.64
N SER A 154 -2.79 -35.84 -14.24
CA SER A 154 -4.22 -36.17 -14.36
C SER A 154 -4.88 -35.15 -15.29
N GLY A 155 -5.62 -35.63 -16.29
CA GLY A 155 -6.46 -34.78 -17.15
C GLY A 155 -7.88 -34.68 -16.61
N ASP A 156 -8.37 -33.45 -16.51
CA ASP A 156 -9.79 -33.08 -16.37
C ASP A 156 -10.32 -32.84 -17.80
N GLY A 157 -11.51 -33.38 -18.11
CA GLY A 157 -12.08 -33.45 -19.47
C GLY A 157 -13.43 -32.77 -19.59
#